data_AF-A0A4Q7RPY2-F1
#
_entry.id   AF-A0A4Q7RPY2-F1
#
_cell.length_a   1.000
_cell.length_b   1.000
_cell.length_c   1.000
_cell.angle_alpha   90.00
_cell.angle_beta   90.00
_cell.angle_gamma   90.00
#
_symmetry.space_group_name_H-M   'P 1'
#
loop_
_entity.id
_entity.type
_entity.pdbx_description
1 polymer ?
#
loop_
_entity_poly.entity_id
_entity_poly.type
_entity_poly.pdbx_seq_one_letter_code
_entity_poly.pdbx_strand_id
1 'polypeptide(L)'
;MRSQPDATRCLAARNGRLPPALLDKVFCCLFPGLRHIRCRLVGDRGRWPLWNPKGTSLTRRLSDRIGSWIQWVDATLDTASAVEVLQMKQRRRIYYTETQKALMWERWRKGDTLHQIARLFDRYHSSVQGILAKSGGIQPSPRHRSRLALTLAEREEISRSVVAGLSVRSIACRLGRAPSTISRELRRNGGSQSYRASQADELAWVRALRPKTCKLIRNPTLAQVVATKLKMQWSPEQIAGW
;
A
#
# COMPACT_ATOMS: atom_id res chain seq x y z
N MET A 1 45.21 -19.59 -15.50
CA MET A 1 44.79 -20.62 -14.53
C MET A 1 44.51 -19.92 -13.20
N ARG A 2 43.23 -19.66 -12.89
CA ARG A 2 42.81 -19.04 -11.61
C ARG A 2 42.30 -20.17 -10.72
N SER A 3 42.99 -20.40 -9.62
CA SER A 3 42.63 -21.37 -8.60
C SER A 3 41.36 -20.95 -7.86
N GLN A 4 40.45 -21.90 -7.69
CA GLN A 4 39.20 -21.79 -6.93
C GLN A 4 39.49 -21.65 -5.42
N PRO A 5 38.63 -20.99 -4.63
CA PRO A 5 38.68 -21.10 -3.18
C PRO A 5 37.93 -22.36 -2.69
N ASP A 6 38.64 -23.13 -1.86
CA ASP A 6 38.21 -24.38 -1.22
C ASP A 6 36.95 -24.27 -0.34
N ALA A 7 36.11 -25.29 -0.47
CA ALA A 7 34.82 -25.47 0.19
C ALA A 7 34.90 -25.95 1.66
N THR A 8 35.96 -25.63 2.40
CA THR A 8 36.24 -26.21 3.73
C THR A 8 36.20 -25.19 4.88
N ARG A 9 35.30 -24.21 4.81
CA ARG A 9 34.97 -23.32 5.95
C ARG A 9 33.47 -23.28 6.30
N CYS A 10 32.69 -24.21 5.75
CA CYS A 10 31.26 -24.36 6.04
C CYS A 10 30.94 -25.25 7.28
N LEU A 11 31.91 -25.66 8.08
CA LEU A 11 31.67 -26.59 9.21
C LEU A 11 32.38 -26.15 10.50
N ALA A 12 32.06 -24.96 11.02
CA ALA A 12 32.36 -24.61 12.41
C ALA A 12 31.34 -23.64 13.05
N ALA A 13 30.14 -23.51 12.46
CA ALA A 13 29.04 -22.69 12.98
C ALA A 13 28.07 -23.48 13.87
N ARG A 14 28.57 -24.45 14.65
CA ARG A 14 27.71 -25.33 15.47
C ARG A 14 27.97 -25.34 16.97
N ASN A 15 29.05 -24.75 17.47
CA ASN A 15 29.31 -24.66 18.91
C ASN A 15 29.50 -23.19 19.30
N GLY A 16 28.42 -22.55 19.74
CA GLY A 16 28.32 -21.12 19.99
C GLY A 16 29.28 -20.58 21.05
N ARG A 17 30.43 -20.08 20.61
CA ARG A 17 31.24 -19.08 21.33
C ARG A 17 31.92 -18.15 20.34
N LEU A 18 31.27 -17.04 20.01
CA LEU A 18 31.91 -15.85 19.46
C LEU A 18 31.21 -14.60 20.02
N PRO A 19 31.96 -13.63 20.57
CA PRO A 19 31.37 -12.43 21.16
C PRO A 19 30.78 -11.51 20.07
N PRO A 20 29.66 -10.82 20.36
CA PRO A 20 28.88 -10.06 19.37
C PRO A 20 29.59 -8.82 18.78
N ALA A 21 30.78 -8.46 19.26
CA ALA A 21 31.51 -7.26 18.81
C ALA A 21 32.26 -7.42 17.46
N LEU A 22 32.24 -8.60 16.83
CA LEU A 22 32.93 -8.87 15.55
C LEU A 22 31.99 -9.20 14.38
N LEU A 23 30.68 -9.33 14.61
CA LEU A 23 29.71 -9.57 13.53
C LEU A 23 29.29 -8.30 12.79
N ASP A 24 29.54 -7.10 13.34
CA ASP A 24 29.27 -5.83 12.65
C ASP A 24 30.37 -5.42 11.66
N LYS A 25 31.55 -6.06 11.68
CA LYS A 25 32.67 -5.71 10.79
C LYS A 25 32.73 -6.52 9.48
N VAL A 26 32.03 -7.64 9.36
CA VAL A 26 32.00 -8.43 8.12
C VAL A 26 30.86 -7.99 7.17
N PHE A 27 29.78 -7.42 7.69
CA PHE A 27 28.62 -7.06 6.86
C PHE A 27 28.76 -5.69 6.13
N CYS A 28 29.68 -4.83 6.55
CA CYS A 28 29.89 -3.51 5.93
C CYS A 28 30.81 -3.50 4.69
N CYS A 29 31.54 -4.58 4.38
CA CYS A 29 32.53 -4.58 3.29
C CYS A 29 32.00 -5.03 1.91
N LEU A 30 30.72 -5.38 1.76
CA LEU A 30 30.18 -5.87 0.48
C LEU A 30 29.07 -5.02 -0.16
N PHE A 31 28.44 -4.06 0.54
CA PHE A 31 27.37 -3.22 -0.06
C PHE A 31 27.26 -1.82 0.58
N PRO A 32 27.90 -0.77 0.04
CA PRO A 32 27.89 0.57 0.62
C PRO A 32 26.61 1.40 0.30
N GLY A 33 25.47 0.76 0.01
CA GLY A 33 24.28 1.44 -0.54
C GLY A 33 22.93 1.21 0.17
N LEU A 34 22.86 0.44 1.25
CA LEU A 34 21.58 0.04 1.86
C LEU A 34 21.42 0.56 3.30
N ARG A 35 21.44 1.89 3.48
CA ARG A 35 20.88 2.51 4.67
C ARG A 35 19.38 2.71 4.47
N HIS A 36 18.59 1.67 4.74
CA HIS A 36 17.19 1.74 5.22
C HIS A 36 16.43 0.44 4.90
N ILE A 37 16.74 -0.66 5.59
CA ILE A 37 15.74 -1.70 5.85
C ILE A 37 15.79 -2.03 7.33
N ARG A 38 14.74 -1.57 8.00
CA ARG A 38 14.44 -1.75 9.41
C ARG A 38 13.92 -3.19 9.56
N CYS A 39 14.73 -4.11 10.08
CA CYS A 39 14.21 -5.40 10.54
C CYS A 39 13.35 -5.16 11.79
N ARG A 40 12.03 -5.23 11.59
CA ARG A 40 11.04 -5.35 12.65
C ARG A 40 10.79 -6.84 12.88
N LEU A 41 11.22 -7.37 14.02
CA LEU A 41 10.60 -8.55 14.63
C LEU A 41 10.15 -8.20 16.04
N VAL A 42 8.89 -8.53 16.28
CA VAL A 42 8.05 -8.21 17.43
C VAL A 42 8.07 -9.40 18.39
N GLY A 43 7.98 -9.09 19.69
CA GLY A 43 7.42 -9.96 20.73
C GLY A 43 8.47 -10.55 21.69
N ASP A 44 8.30 -10.52 23.01
CA ASP A 44 7.21 -9.99 23.81
C ASP A 44 7.60 -10.01 25.31
N ARG A 45 6.96 -9.12 26.08
CA ARG A 45 6.73 -9.16 27.55
C ARG A 45 7.90 -8.93 28.52
N GLY A 46 7.78 -7.82 29.27
CA GLY A 46 8.44 -7.70 30.57
C GLY A 46 8.40 -6.31 31.24
N ARG A 47 7.21 -5.86 31.67
CA ARG A 47 6.97 -5.06 32.90
C ARG A 47 7.73 -3.72 33.08
N TRP A 48 6.99 -2.61 32.97
CA TRP A 48 7.38 -1.28 33.45
C TRP A 48 7.47 -1.23 35.00
N PRO A 49 8.35 -0.38 35.55
CA PRO A 49 7.93 0.57 36.59
C PRO A 49 8.43 1.99 36.25
N LEU A 50 7.51 2.95 36.17
CA LEU A 50 7.22 3.95 37.21
C LEU A 50 8.27 5.07 37.27
N TRP A 51 7.84 6.20 36.74
CA TRP A 51 8.39 7.53 36.94
C TRP A 51 8.46 7.84 38.45
N ASN A 52 9.60 8.32 38.94
CA ASN A 52 9.65 9.05 40.21
C ASN A 52 10.42 10.38 39.99
N PRO A 53 9.78 11.54 40.22
CA PRO A 53 10.39 12.85 40.14
C PRO A 53 11.04 13.23 41.49
N LYS A 54 12.19 13.89 41.41
CA LYS A 54 12.96 14.53 42.52
C LYS A 54 13.90 13.59 43.29
N GLY A 55 15.19 13.90 43.21
CA GLY A 55 16.24 13.28 44.02
C GLY A 55 17.63 13.47 43.43
N THR A 56 18.19 14.68 43.58
CA THR A 56 19.63 14.97 43.72
C THR A 56 20.39 13.78 44.33
N SER A 57 21.54 13.33 43.87
CA SER A 57 22.82 14.05 43.74
C SER A 57 23.87 13.04 43.30
N LEU A 58 24.76 13.39 42.36
CA LEU A 58 26.18 12.98 42.32
C LEU A 58 26.83 13.38 40.98
N THR A 59 26.81 14.67 40.66
CA THR A 59 27.81 15.26 39.78
C THR A 59 29.05 15.58 40.62
N ARG A 60 30.01 14.66 40.68
CA ARG A 60 31.40 15.00 41.04
C ARG A 60 32.37 13.88 40.68
N ARG A 61 32.74 13.83 39.40
CA ARG A 61 34.14 13.76 38.95
C ARG A 61 34.16 13.65 37.44
N LEU A 62 35.21 14.24 36.85
CA LEU A 62 35.53 14.32 35.42
C LEU A 62 35.04 15.59 34.72
N SER A 63 35.31 16.75 35.30
CA SER A 63 35.54 17.96 34.50
C SER A 63 36.56 18.86 35.18
N ASP A 64 37.77 18.33 35.39
CA ASP A 64 38.96 19.13 35.64
C ASP A 64 40.07 18.62 34.73
N ARG A 65 40.06 19.09 33.47
CA ARG A 65 41.24 19.32 32.62
C ARG A 65 40.78 19.75 31.25
N ILE A 66 40.75 21.06 31.08
CA ILE A 66 41.24 21.86 29.95
C ILE A 66 40.39 23.13 29.96
N GLY A 67 40.95 24.15 30.60
CA GLY A 67 40.46 25.50 30.49
C GLY A 67 40.87 26.11 29.16
N SER A 68 40.12 27.17 28.84
CA SER A 68 40.46 28.24 27.91
C SER A 68 40.36 27.88 26.42
N TRP A 69 40.05 28.92 25.64
CA TRP A 69 39.82 28.95 24.18
C TRP A 69 38.40 28.61 23.74
N ILE A 70 37.47 29.52 24.05
CA ILE A 70 36.65 30.26 23.05
C ILE A 70 35.77 31.24 23.83
N GLN A 71 35.91 32.52 23.53
CA GLN A 71 34.99 33.58 23.96
C GLN A 71 33.62 33.31 23.35
N TRP A 72 32.58 33.20 24.20
CA TRP A 72 31.21 33.26 23.75
C TRP A 72 30.91 34.71 23.38
N VAL A 73 30.91 35.02 22.07
CA VAL A 73 30.27 36.23 21.57
C VAL A 73 28.78 35.92 21.49
N ASP A 74 27.99 36.67 22.26
CA ASP A 74 26.54 36.64 22.27
C ASP A 74 26.00 36.98 20.87
N ALA A 75 25.75 35.95 20.06
CA ALA A 75 24.85 36.06 18.92
C ALA A 75 23.44 35.78 19.43
N THR A 76 22.83 36.79 20.03
CA THR A 76 21.37 36.94 20.13
C THR A 76 20.79 36.97 18.70
N LEU A 77 20.57 35.79 18.13
CA LEU A 77 19.56 35.59 17.10
C LEU A 77 18.45 34.77 17.71
N ASP A 78 17.49 35.51 18.26
CA ASP A 78 16.07 35.21 18.33
C ASP A 78 15.69 33.71 18.27
N THR A 79 15.96 33.01 19.36
CA THR A 79 15.50 31.64 19.62
C THR A 79 13.98 31.54 19.81
N ALA A 80 13.22 32.63 19.63
CA ALA A 80 11.77 32.62 19.64
C ALA A 80 11.15 32.19 18.30
N SER A 81 11.87 32.27 17.18
CA SER A 81 11.36 31.84 15.86
C SER A 81 11.80 30.41 15.45
N ALA A 82 12.78 29.81 16.14
CA ALA A 82 13.33 28.50 15.77
C ALA A 82 12.64 27.30 16.47
N VAL A 83 11.62 27.55 17.29
CA VAL A 83 10.76 26.51 17.89
C VAL A 83 9.32 26.64 17.37
N GLU A 84 9.14 27.01 16.10
CA GLU A 84 8.00 26.45 15.38
C GLU A 84 8.28 24.96 15.18
N VAL A 85 7.89 24.23 16.21
CA VAL A 85 7.74 22.78 16.29
C VAL A 85 7.53 22.24 14.88
N LEU A 86 8.42 21.35 14.42
CA LEU A 86 8.14 20.40 13.34
C LEU A 86 7.01 19.47 13.79
N GLN A 87 5.83 20.04 14.05
CA GLN A 87 4.58 19.34 14.20
C GLN A 87 4.38 18.74 12.82
N MET A 88 4.71 17.47 12.68
CA MET A 88 4.21 16.66 11.57
C MET A 88 2.70 16.66 11.69
N LYS A 89 2.06 17.71 11.15
CA LYS A 89 0.62 17.93 11.16
C LYS A 89 0.03 16.73 10.45
N GLN A 90 -0.51 15.79 11.23
CA GLN A 90 -1.04 14.55 10.70
C GLN A 90 -2.16 14.91 9.72
N ARG A 91 -1.87 14.82 8.43
CA ARG A 91 -2.82 15.15 7.39
C ARG A 91 -3.86 14.03 7.34
N ARG A 92 -5.14 14.42 7.43
CA ARG A 92 -6.27 13.49 7.28
C ARG A 92 -6.18 12.77 5.94
N ARG A 93 -6.50 11.47 5.94
CA ARG A 93 -6.58 10.64 4.75
C ARG A 93 -7.66 11.18 3.81
N ILE A 94 -7.30 11.38 2.55
CA ILE A 94 -8.24 11.81 1.51
C ILE A 94 -8.70 10.60 0.71
N TYR A 95 -10.00 10.55 0.43
CA TYR A 95 -10.60 9.65 -0.55
C TYR A 95 -10.92 10.45 -1.81
N TYR A 96 -10.31 10.07 -2.93
CA TYR A 96 -10.51 10.77 -4.19
C TYR A 96 -11.83 10.38 -4.83
N THR A 97 -12.59 11.39 -5.25
CA THR A 97 -13.79 11.18 -6.07
C THR A 97 -13.41 10.70 -7.46
N GLU A 98 -14.37 10.12 -8.19
CA GLU A 98 -14.10 9.61 -9.53
C GLU A 98 -13.72 10.73 -10.51
N THR A 99 -14.29 11.93 -10.33
CA THR A 99 -13.93 13.12 -11.11
C THR A 99 -12.50 13.57 -10.84
N GLN A 100 -12.06 13.54 -9.58
CA GLN A 100 -10.67 13.86 -9.22
C GLN A 100 -9.68 12.85 -9.81
N LYS A 101 -10.01 11.55 -9.78
CA LYS A 101 -9.19 10.53 -10.44
C LYS A 101 -9.16 10.71 -11.96
N ALA A 102 -10.29 11.06 -12.57
CA ALA A 102 -10.35 11.34 -14.01
C ALA A 102 -9.44 12.53 -14.37
N LEU A 103 -9.44 13.60 -13.57
CA LEU A 103 -8.53 14.73 -13.76
C LEU A 103 -7.05 14.32 -13.61
N MET A 104 -6.71 13.48 -12.62
CA MET A 104 -5.35 12.94 -12.50
C MET A 104 -4.91 12.20 -13.76
N TRP A 105 -5.79 11.34 -14.30
CA TRP A 105 -5.53 10.61 -15.52
C TRP A 105 -5.40 11.52 -16.75
N GLU A 106 -6.24 12.54 -16.86
CA GLU A 106 -6.17 13.52 -17.94
C GLU A 106 -4.81 14.24 -17.96
N ARG A 107 -4.34 14.68 -16.79
CA ARG A 107 -3.05 15.36 -16.62
C ARG A 107 -1.88 14.41 -16.88
N TRP A 108 -1.96 13.18 -16.38
CA TRP A 108 -0.98 12.12 -16.68
C TRP A 108 -0.86 11.85 -18.18
N ARG A 109 -1.99 11.77 -18.89
CA ARG A 109 -2.01 11.61 -20.35
C ARG A 109 -1.40 12.78 -21.11
N LYS A 110 -1.52 14.01 -20.57
CA LYS A 110 -0.87 15.21 -21.12
C LYS A 110 0.64 15.24 -20.90
N GLY A 111 1.19 14.33 -20.09
CA GLY A 111 2.62 14.26 -19.77
C GLY A 111 3.02 15.05 -18.53
N ASP A 112 2.05 15.52 -17.72
CA ASP A 112 2.36 16.21 -16.47
C ASP A 112 3.06 15.26 -15.48
N THR A 113 4.08 15.79 -14.80
CA THR A 113 4.81 15.01 -13.78
C THR A 113 3.93 14.72 -12.57
N LEU A 114 4.21 13.62 -11.85
CA LEU A 114 3.48 13.26 -10.63
C LEU A 114 3.46 14.39 -9.59
N HIS A 115 4.53 15.18 -9.51
CA HIS A 115 4.62 16.34 -8.62
C HIS A 115 3.68 17.48 -9.04
N GLN A 116 3.56 17.79 -10.33
CA GLN A 116 2.63 18.79 -10.83
C GLN A 116 1.18 18.36 -10.56
N ILE A 117 0.84 17.10 -10.85
CA ILE A 117 -0.51 16.57 -10.61
C ILE A 117 -0.84 16.62 -9.11
N ALA A 118 0.08 16.18 -8.25
CA ALA A 118 -0.18 16.15 -6.81
C ALA A 118 -0.30 17.54 -6.18
N ARG A 119 0.42 18.55 -6.71
CA ARG A 119 0.28 19.95 -6.30
C ARG A 119 -1.14 20.48 -6.53
N LEU A 120 -1.86 20.03 -7.56
CA LEU A 120 -3.26 20.41 -7.81
C LEU A 120 -4.21 19.99 -6.67
N PHE A 121 -3.84 18.96 -5.91
CA PHE A 121 -4.63 18.44 -4.79
C PHE A 121 -4.05 18.81 -3.41
N ASP A 122 -3.03 19.67 -3.36
CA ASP A 122 -2.22 19.93 -2.15
C ASP A 122 -1.73 18.61 -1.52
N ARG A 123 -1.20 17.70 -2.34
CA ARG A 123 -0.65 16.42 -1.90
C ARG A 123 0.74 16.18 -2.44
N TYR A 124 1.41 15.20 -1.84
CA TYR A 124 2.68 14.69 -2.33
C TYR A 124 2.48 13.64 -3.43
N HIS A 125 3.47 13.48 -4.31
CA HIS A 125 3.40 12.64 -5.50
C HIS A 125 3.03 11.18 -5.22
N SER A 126 3.40 10.66 -4.04
CA SER A 126 3.09 9.28 -3.62
C SER A 126 1.60 8.98 -3.62
N SER A 127 0.75 10.00 -3.38
CA SER A 127 -0.70 9.86 -3.39
C SER A 127 -1.23 9.54 -4.80
N VAL A 128 -0.67 10.19 -5.83
CA VAL A 128 -1.03 9.98 -7.23
C VAL A 128 -0.38 8.71 -7.76
N GLN A 129 0.88 8.46 -7.40
CA GLN A 129 1.63 7.25 -7.78
C GLN A 129 0.88 5.98 -7.41
N GLY A 130 0.36 5.88 -6.17
CA GLY A 130 -0.39 4.70 -5.73
C GLY A 130 -1.69 4.45 -6.49
N ILE A 131 -2.25 5.47 -7.16
CA ILE A 131 -3.43 5.34 -8.01
C ILE A 131 -3.03 4.86 -9.40
N LEU A 132 -2.04 5.51 -10.01
CA LEU A 132 -1.58 5.19 -11.37
C LEU A 132 -0.90 3.83 -11.44
N ALA A 133 -0.11 3.46 -10.42
CA ALA A 133 0.62 2.20 -10.37
C ALA A 133 -0.31 0.97 -10.35
N LYS A 134 -1.53 1.10 -9.81
CA LYS A 134 -2.52 0.00 -9.81
C LYS A 134 -2.93 -0.43 -11.22
N SER A 135 -2.94 0.51 -12.16
CA SER A 135 -3.28 0.26 -13.55
C SER A 135 -2.04 0.20 -14.46
N GLY A 136 -0.83 0.18 -13.87
CA GLY A 136 0.42 0.17 -14.62
C GLY A 136 0.67 1.44 -15.44
N GLY A 137 0.07 2.58 -15.06
CA GLY A 137 0.22 3.84 -15.80
C GLY A 137 -0.67 3.97 -17.04
N ILE A 138 -1.52 2.98 -17.34
CA ILE A 138 -2.51 3.02 -18.42
C ILE A 138 -3.87 3.37 -17.81
N GLN A 139 -4.54 4.38 -18.39
CA GLN A 139 -5.85 4.79 -17.91
C GLN A 139 -6.87 3.67 -18.14
N PRO A 140 -7.54 3.17 -17.08
CA PRO A 140 -8.60 2.19 -17.25
C PRO A 140 -9.80 2.85 -17.94
N SER A 141 -10.42 2.14 -18.88
CA SER A 141 -11.67 2.59 -19.49
C SER A 141 -12.76 2.74 -18.43
N PRO A 142 -13.60 3.79 -18.50
CA PRO A 142 -14.73 3.93 -17.59
C PRO A 142 -15.62 2.70 -17.68
N ARG A 143 -16.02 2.18 -16.52
CA ARG A 143 -16.85 0.97 -16.47
C ARG A 143 -18.30 1.36 -16.67
N HIS A 144 -18.97 0.72 -17.62
CA HIS A 144 -20.39 0.89 -17.86
C HIS A 144 -21.13 -0.43 -17.60
N ARG A 145 -22.32 -0.34 -17.02
CA ARG A 145 -23.21 -1.50 -16.89
C ARG A 145 -23.99 -1.69 -18.19
N SER A 146 -24.36 -2.94 -18.46
CA SER A 146 -25.30 -3.21 -19.54
C SER A 146 -26.66 -2.59 -19.22
N ARG A 147 -27.40 -2.16 -20.24
CA ARG A 147 -28.77 -1.63 -20.09
C ARG A 147 -29.74 -2.63 -19.46
N LEU A 148 -29.43 -3.92 -19.56
CA LEU A 148 -30.22 -5.01 -18.99
C LEU A 148 -29.92 -5.27 -17.51
N ALA A 149 -28.82 -4.73 -16.98
CA ALA A 149 -28.48 -4.88 -15.57
C ALA A 149 -29.44 -4.05 -14.71
N LEU A 150 -29.79 -4.61 -13.53
CA LEU A 150 -30.55 -3.85 -12.54
C LEU A 150 -29.76 -2.60 -12.11
N THR A 151 -30.47 -1.49 -12.02
CA THR A 151 -29.99 -0.21 -11.49
C THR A 151 -30.03 -0.23 -9.96
N LEU A 152 -29.39 0.75 -9.32
CA LEU A 152 -29.44 0.90 -7.86
C LEU A 152 -30.88 1.13 -7.38
N ALA A 153 -31.64 2.00 -8.06
CA ALA A 153 -33.02 2.29 -7.73
C ALA A 153 -33.91 1.03 -7.80
N GLU A 154 -33.76 0.20 -8.83
CA GLU A 154 -34.45 -1.09 -8.92
C GLU A 154 -34.07 -2.02 -7.76
N ARG A 155 -32.78 -2.07 -7.37
CA ARG A 155 -32.34 -2.88 -6.21
C ARG A 155 -32.92 -2.36 -4.89
N GLU A 156 -33.03 -1.05 -4.70
CA GLU A 156 -33.66 -0.46 -3.52
C GLU A 156 -35.15 -0.80 -3.44
N GLU A 157 -35.86 -0.78 -4.57
CA GLU A 157 -37.25 -1.21 -4.63
C GLU A 157 -37.41 -2.69 -4.32
N ILE A 158 -36.50 -3.55 -4.80
CA ILE A 158 -36.46 -4.97 -4.39
C ILE A 158 -36.28 -5.08 -2.88
N SER A 159 -35.34 -4.33 -2.31
CA SER A 159 -35.07 -4.37 -0.87
C SER A 159 -36.28 -3.95 -0.03
N ARG A 160 -36.94 -2.85 -0.41
CA ARG A 160 -38.18 -2.39 0.25
C ARG A 160 -39.31 -3.41 0.11
N SER A 161 -39.49 -3.96 -1.09
CA SER A 161 -40.54 -4.94 -1.35
C SER A 161 -40.35 -6.27 -0.64
N VAL A 162 -39.10 -6.71 -0.46
CA VAL A 162 -38.76 -7.91 0.30
C VAL A 162 -39.08 -7.72 1.78
N VAL A 163 -38.77 -6.55 2.35
CA VAL A 163 -39.14 -6.20 3.73
C VAL A 163 -40.66 -6.13 3.89
N ALA A 164 -41.38 -5.64 2.88
CA ALA A 164 -42.84 -5.64 2.84
C ALA A 164 -43.47 -7.04 2.62
N GLY A 165 -42.66 -8.09 2.50
CA GLY A 165 -43.15 -9.47 2.33
C GLY A 165 -43.77 -9.78 0.97
N LEU A 166 -43.51 -8.96 -0.06
CA LEU A 166 -44.07 -9.18 -1.40
C LEU A 166 -43.45 -10.39 -2.10
N SER A 167 -44.27 -11.10 -2.87
CA SER A 167 -43.81 -12.24 -3.67
C SER A 167 -42.90 -11.79 -4.82
N VAL A 168 -41.97 -12.65 -5.24
CA VAL A 168 -41.04 -12.37 -6.35
C VAL A 168 -41.77 -11.95 -7.64
N ARG A 169 -42.93 -12.54 -7.92
CA ARG A 169 -43.76 -12.19 -9.09
C ARG A 169 -44.35 -10.79 -8.98
N SER A 170 -44.81 -10.40 -7.79
CA SER A 170 -45.33 -9.04 -7.54
C SER A 170 -44.23 -7.99 -7.72
N ILE A 171 -43.04 -8.24 -7.14
CA ILE A 171 -41.87 -7.36 -7.29
C ILE A 171 -41.50 -7.19 -8.76
N ALA A 172 -41.45 -8.30 -9.50
CA ALA A 172 -41.11 -8.32 -10.92
C ALA A 172 -42.11 -7.53 -11.77
N CYS A 173 -43.41 -7.65 -11.48
CA CYS A 173 -44.46 -6.87 -12.13
C CYS A 173 -44.29 -5.37 -11.88
N ARG A 174 -44.09 -4.97 -10.62
CA ARG A 174 -43.88 -3.56 -10.23
C ARG A 174 -42.66 -2.91 -10.92
N LEU A 175 -41.62 -3.70 -11.17
CA LEU A 175 -40.39 -3.24 -11.83
C LEU A 175 -40.38 -3.40 -13.35
N GLY A 176 -41.39 -4.04 -13.93
CA GLY A 176 -41.38 -4.38 -15.37
C GLY A 176 -40.24 -5.33 -15.75
N ARG A 177 -39.85 -6.24 -14.86
CA ARG A 177 -38.75 -7.20 -15.07
C ARG A 177 -39.24 -8.64 -15.03
N ALA A 178 -38.45 -9.55 -15.58
CA ALA A 178 -38.74 -10.98 -15.49
C ALA A 178 -38.62 -11.48 -14.02
N PRO A 179 -39.54 -12.32 -13.51
CA PRO A 179 -39.45 -12.90 -12.17
C PRO A 179 -38.15 -13.68 -11.94
N SER A 180 -37.61 -14.29 -12.99
CA SER A 180 -36.34 -15.01 -12.95
C SER A 180 -35.15 -14.09 -12.66
N THR A 181 -35.20 -12.82 -13.07
CA THR A 181 -34.16 -11.83 -12.77
C THR A 181 -34.14 -11.48 -11.29
N ILE A 182 -35.31 -11.23 -10.70
CA ILE A 182 -35.44 -10.94 -9.28
C ILE A 182 -35.03 -12.15 -8.44
N SER A 183 -35.50 -13.35 -8.79
CA SER A 183 -35.10 -14.59 -8.09
C SER A 183 -33.58 -14.81 -8.10
N ARG A 184 -32.93 -14.62 -9.26
CA ARG A 184 -31.47 -14.74 -9.37
C ARG A 184 -30.74 -13.67 -8.55
N GLU A 185 -31.25 -12.44 -8.53
CA GLU A 185 -30.68 -11.35 -7.75
C GLU A 185 -30.73 -11.64 -6.25
N LEU A 186 -31.88 -12.06 -5.74
CA LEU A 186 -32.04 -12.42 -4.32
C LEU A 186 -31.13 -13.60 -3.96
N ARG A 187 -31.15 -14.69 -4.74
CA ARG A 187 -30.35 -15.88 -4.48
C ARG A 187 -28.85 -15.60 -4.40
N ARG A 188 -28.33 -14.69 -5.24
CA ARG A 188 -26.90 -14.34 -5.27
C ARG A 188 -26.47 -13.44 -4.12
N ASN A 189 -27.40 -12.78 -3.44
CA ASN A 189 -27.12 -11.74 -2.45
C ASN A 189 -27.76 -12.07 -1.09
N GLY A 190 -27.76 -13.36 -0.71
CA GLY A 190 -28.17 -13.80 0.64
C GLY A 190 -29.66 -14.13 0.80
N GLY A 191 -30.43 -14.15 -0.29
CA GLY A 191 -31.86 -14.45 -0.27
C GLY A 191 -32.71 -13.30 0.27
N SER A 192 -34.00 -13.54 0.43
CA SER A 192 -34.96 -12.51 0.90
C SER A 192 -34.68 -12.03 2.32
N GLN A 193 -34.15 -12.87 3.22
CA GLN A 193 -33.98 -12.47 4.62
C GLN A 193 -32.83 -11.48 4.86
N SER A 194 -31.80 -11.48 4.01
CA SER A 194 -30.59 -10.67 4.20
C SER A 194 -30.31 -9.71 3.06
N TYR A 195 -31.24 -9.55 2.11
CA TYR A 195 -31.03 -8.72 0.94
C TYR A 195 -30.83 -7.23 1.29
N ARG A 196 -29.69 -6.67 0.86
CA ARG A 196 -29.36 -5.24 0.98
C ARG A 196 -29.00 -4.68 -0.40
N ALA A 197 -29.69 -3.61 -0.79
CA ALA A 197 -29.54 -3.03 -2.13
C ALA A 197 -28.13 -2.48 -2.41
N SER A 198 -27.56 -1.71 -1.48
CA SER A 198 -26.22 -1.12 -1.60
C SER A 198 -25.13 -2.18 -1.73
N GLN A 199 -25.19 -3.22 -0.89
CA GLN A 199 -24.26 -4.35 -0.94
C GLN A 199 -24.40 -5.14 -2.25
N ALA A 200 -25.63 -5.42 -2.68
CA ALA A 200 -25.87 -6.10 -3.96
C ALA A 200 -25.31 -5.30 -5.15
N ASP A 201 -25.42 -3.97 -5.10
CA ASP A 201 -24.90 -3.06 -6.13
C ASP A 201 -23.36 -3.05 -6.17
N GLU A 202 -22.71 -2.97 -5.01
CA GLU A 202 -21.26 -3.04 -4.89
C GLU A 202 -20.74 -4.40 -5.38
N LEU A 203 -21.36 -5.50 -4.94
CA LEU A 203 -21.01 -6.85 -5.37
C LEU A 203 -21.20 -7.03 -6.88
N ALA A 204 -22.21 -6.40 -7.49
CA ALA A 204 -22.38 -6.41 -8.94
C ALA A 204 -21.19 -5.77 -9.66
N TRP A 205 -20.67 -4.64 -9.15
CA TRP A 205 -19.48 -3.99 -9.69
C TRP A 205 -18.21 -4.82 -9.52
N VAL A 206 -18.05 -5.50 -8.38
CA VAL A 206 -16.90 -6.37 -8.12
C VAL A 206 -16.92 -7.58 -9.06
N ARG A 207 -18.07 -8.25 -9.19
CA ARG A 207 -18.23 -9.42 -10.07
C ARG A 207 -18.03 -9.07 -11.54
N ALA A 208 -18.40 -7.85 -11.95
CA ALA A 208 -18.18 -7.37 -13.32
C ALA A 208 -16.69 -7.31 -13.71
N LEU A 209 -15.76 -7.24 -12.75
CA LEU A 209 -14.32 -7.27 -13.04
C LEU A 209 -13.86 -8.58 -13.69
N ARG A 210 -14.59 -9.69 -13.42
CA ARG A 210 -14.29 -11.05 -13.90
C ARG A 210 -12.78 -11.33 -14.04
N PRO A 211 -12.00 -11.19 -12.96
CA PRO A 211 -10.55 -11.30 -13.05
C PRO A 211 -10.19 -12.71 -13.54
N LYS A 212 -9.48 -12.78 -14.67
CA LYS A 212 -8.88 -14.03 -15.14
C LYS A 212 -7.53 -14.17 -14.47
N THR A 213 -7.24 -15.36 -13.93
CA THR A 213 -5.90 -15.65 -13.44
C THR A 213 -4.91 -15.55 -14.60
N CYS A 214 -3.92 -14.66 -14.47
CA CYS A 214 -2.94 -14.45 -15.53
C CYS A 214 -2.12 -15.73 -15.74
N LYS A 215 -1.78 -16.06 -16.99
CA LYS A 215 -1.03 -17.28 -17.34
C LYS A 215 0.27 -17.40 -16.55
N LEU A 216 0.96 -16.28 -16.33
CA LEU A 216 2.22 -16.22 -15.60
C LEU A 216 2.07 -16.51 -14.09
N ILE A 217 0.93 -16.17 -13.50
CA ILE A 217 0.66 -16.51 -12.08
C ILE A 217 0.42 -18.02 -11.95
N ARG A 218 -0.23 -18.63 -12.95
CA ARG A 218 -0.49 -20.08 -12.97
C ARG A 218 0.75 -20.91 -13.28
N ASN A 219 1.72 -20.37 -14.00
CA ASN A 219 2.92 -21.08 -14.44
C ASN A 219 4.18 -20.30 -14.04
N PRO A 220 4.80 -20.62 -12.88
CA PRO A 220 5.98 -19.91 -12.40
C PRO A 220 7.23 -20.13 -13.25
N THR A 221 7.37 -21.28 -13.93
CA THR A 221 8.53 -21.53 -14.81
C THR A 221 8.45 -20.64 -16.05
N LEU A 222 7.26 -20.52 -16.65
CA LEU A 222 7.02 -19.58 -17.74
C LEU A 222 7.31 -18.13 -17.30
N ALA A 223 6.89 -17.75 -16.09
CA ALA A 223 7.17 -16.42 -15.56
C ALA A 223 8.68 -16.13 -15.43
N GLN A 224 9.47 -17.11 -15.00
CA GLN A 224 10.93 -16.99 -14.92
C GLN A 224 11.58 -16.85 -16.30
N VAL A 225 11.11 -17.61 -17.29
CA VAL A 225 11.60 -17.50 -18.68
C VAL A 225 11.31 -16.11 -19.24
N VAL A 226 10.08 -15.63 -19.11
CA VAL A 226 9.68 -14.29 -19.56
C VAL A 226 10.51 -13.22 -18.84
N ALA A 227 10.67 -13.31 -17.51
CA ALA A 227 11.48 -12.36 -16.75
C ALA A 227 12.95 -12.35 -17.17
N THR A 228 13.52 -13.52 -17.50
CA THR A 228 14.90 -13.63 -17.97
C THR A 228 15.07 -12.98 -19.35
N LYS A 229 14.15 -13.25 -20.29
CA LYS A 229 14.17 -12.64 -21.62
C LYS A 229 13.95 -11.13 -21.58
N LEU A 230 13.07 -10.64 -20.70
CA LEU A 230 12.89 -9.20 -20.48
C LEU A 230 14.15 -8.53 -19.95
N LYS A 231 14.92 -9.18 -19.06
CA LYS A 231 16.23 -8.67 -18.60
C LYS A 231 17.26 -8.58 -19.74
N MET A 232 17.12 -9.41 -20.76
CA MET A 232 17.93 -9.37 -21.99
C MET A 232 17.42 -8.32 -23.00
N GLN A 233 16.47 -7.45 -22.61
CA GLN A 233 15.87 -6.41 -23.45
C GLN A 233 15.12 -6.94 -24.69
N TRP A 234 14.61 -8.18 -24.62
CA TRP A 234 13.74 -8.70 -25.67
C TRP A 234 12.39 -7.97 -25.65
N SER A 235 11.86 -7.67 -26.83
CA SER A 235 10.51 -7.11 -26.98
C SER A 235 9.44 -8.16 -26.62
N PRO A 236 8.25 -7.73 -26.15
CA PRO A 236 7.14 -8.65 -25.89
C PRO A 236 6.77 -9.52 -27.09
N GLU A 237 6.82 -8.97 -28.30
CA GLU A 237 6.56 -9.71 -29.55
C GLU A 237 7.58 -10.84 -29.77
N GLN A 238 8.87 -10.58 -29.53
CA GLN A 238 9.93 -11.59 -29.63
C GLN A 238 9.81 -12.70 -28.59
N ILE A 239 9.37 -12.38 -27.37
CA ILE A 239 9.16 -13.39 -26.32
C ILE A 239 7.97 -14.29 -26.66
N ALA A 240 6.92 -13.74 -27.28
CA ALA A 240 5.73 -14.48 -27.66
C ALA A 240 5.95 -15.40 -28.87
N GLY A 241 6.87 -15.04 -29.77
CA GLY A 241 7.21 -15.82 -30.97
C GLY A 241 8.37 -16.81 -30.81
N TRP A 242 8.89 -17.00 -29.60
CA TRP A 242 9.96 -17.95 -29.28
C TRP A 242 9.41 -19.34 -28.97
#